data_AF-A0A6B3HY81-F1
#
_entry.id   AF-A0A6B3HY81-F1
#
_cell.length_a   1.000
_cell.length_b   1.000
_cell.length_c   1.000
_cell.angle_alpha   90.00
_cell.angle_beta   90.00
_cell.angle_gamma   90.00
#
_symmetry.space_group_name_H-M   'P 1'
#
loop_
_entity.id
_entity.type
_entity.pdbx_description
1 polymer ?
#
loop_
_entity_poly.entity_id
_entity_poly.type
_entity_poly.pdbx_seq_one_letter_code
_entity_poly.pdbx_strand_id
1 'polypeptide(L)'
;ADTLAADTARTGKRRAATFTGLWTAAETLAFALGAGVFALVLTVTGFRSSDADHEVAQPAAALTGITAGMSLLPALLAAASLWLLHRYREDPADAPEDATRAA
;
A
#
# COMPACT_ATOMS: atom_id res chain seq x y z
N ALA A 1 13.33 17.55 9.18
CA ALA A 1 12.78 16.90 10.39
C ALA A 1 11.77 15.84 9.95
N ASP A 2 11.56 14.75 10.72
CA ASP A 2 10.47 13.79 10.45
C ASP A 2 9.12 14.52 10.43
N THR A 3 8.23 14.18 9.49
CA THR A 3 6.89 14.75 9.31
C THR A 3 6.06 14.80 10.59
N LEU A 4 6.16 13.80 11.47
CA LEU A 4 5.47 13.77 12.76
C LEU A 4 6.08 14.75 13.79
N ALA A 5 7.39 14.94 13.75
CA ALA A 5 8.08 15.93 14.57
C ALA A 5 7.74 17.36 14.09
N ALA A 6 7.72 17.58 12.77
CA ALA A 6 7.29 18.84 12.17
C ALA A 6 5.82 19.16 12.50
N ASP A 7 4.90 18.19 12.40
CA ASP A 7 3.50 18.37 12.80
C ASP A 7 3.36 18.69 14.29
N THR A 8 4.15 18.06 15.15
CA THR A 8 4.16 18.35 16.59
C THR A 8 4.67 19.76 16.86
N ALA A 9 5.73 20.22 16.17
CA ALA A 9 6.25 21.57 16.31
C ALA A 9 5.23 22.63 15.86
N ARG A 10 4.52 22.38 14.75
CA ARG A 10 3.52 23.30 14.19
C ARG A 10 2.21 23.33 14.98
N THR A 11 1.73 22.18 15.44
CA THR A 11 0.39 22.06 16.06
C THR A 11 0.42 21.95 17.59
N GLY A 12 1.59 21.70 18.18
CA GLY A 12 1.76 21.38 19.60
C GLY A 12 1.21 20.01 20.02
N LYS A 13 0.63 19.23 19.10
CA LYS A 13 -0.06 17.97 19.42
C LYS A 13 0.81 16.76 19.09
N ARG A 14 1.04 15.89 20.07
CA ARG A 14 1.70 14.60 19.85
C ARG A 14 0.69 13.55 19.36
N ARG A 15 0.75 13.21 18.08
CA ARG A 15 -0.19 12.30 17.38
C ARG A 15 0.38 10.94 16.98
N ALA A 16 1.61 10.63 17.41
CA ALA A 16 2.31 9.41 17.04
C ALA A 16 1.50 8.13 17.32
N ALA A 17 0.91 8.01 18.52
CA ALA A 17 0.12 6.83 18.87
C ALA A 17 -1.13 6.65 17.99
N THR A 18 -1.84 7.74 17.68
CA THR A 18 -3.00 7.70 16.78
C THR A 18 -2.59 7.31 15.36
N PHE A 19 -1.47 7.85 14.87
CA PHE A 19 -0.92 7.49 13.56
C PHE A 19 -0.58 6.00 13.50
N THR A 20 0.13 5.47 14.50
CA THR A 20 0.46 4.03 14.56
C THR A 20 -0.79 3.17 14.59
N GLY A 21 -1.82 3.54 15.37
CA GLY A 21 -3.09 2.82 15.40
C GLY A 21 -3.80 2.79 14.04
N LEU A 22 -3.84 3.94 13.35
CA LEU A 22 -4.41 4.03 12.01
C LEU A 22 -3.61 3.21 10.98
N TRP A 23 -2.28 3.22 11.07
CA TRP A 23 -1.40 2.41 10.23
C TRP A 23 -1.71 0.92 10.37
N THR A 24 -1.77 0.39 11.59
CA THR A 24 -2.08 -1.02 11.83
C THR A 24 -3.47 -1.40 11.31
N ALA A 25 -4.48 -0.54 11.52
CA ALA A 25 -5.81 -0.75 10.98
C ALA A 25 -5.80 -0.79 9.44
N ALA A 26 -5.07 0.13 8.80
CA ALA A 26 -4.90 0.16 7.35
C ALA A 26 -4.19 -1.10 6.82
N GLU A 27 -3.17 -1.60 7.53
CA GLU A 27 -2.48 -2.84 7.17
C GLU A 27 -3.42 -4.05 7.21
N THR A 28 -4.26 -4.13 8.24
CA THR A 28 -5.27 -5.20 8.37
C THR A 28 -6.29 -5.13 7.23
N LEU A 29 -6.78 -3.92 6.93
CA LEU A 29 -7.69 -3.71 5.83
C LEU A 29 -7.05 -4.06 4.48
N ALA A 30 -5.78 -3.71 4.27
CA ALA A 30 -5.04 -4.04 3.07
C ALA A 30 -4.90 -5.56 2.87
N PHE A 31 -4.66 -6.34 3.94
CA PHE A 31 -4.65 -7.80 3.84
C PHE A 31 -6.02 -8.36 3.45
N ALA A 32 -7.10 -7.87 4.08
CA ALA A 32 -8.46 -8.32 3.77
C ALA A 32 -8.86 -7.97 2.32
N LEU A 33 -8.62 -6.73 1.91
CA LEU A 33 -8.92 -6.27 0.55
C LEU A 33 -8.04 -6.97 -0.49
N GLY A 34 -6.76 -7.19 -0.20
CA GLY A 34 -5.84 -7.89 -1.09
C GLY A 34 -6.31 -9.31 -1.39
N ALA A 35 -6.67 -10.08 -0.35
CA ALA A 35 -7.24 -11.42 -0.52
C ALA A 35 -8.56 -11.38 -1.31
N GLY A 36 -9.45 -10.44 -1.00
CA GLY A 36 -10.75 -10.30 -1.69
C GLY A 36 -10.62 -9.96 -3.17
N VAL A 37 -9.76 -8.98 -3.52
CA VAL A 37 -9.49 -8.61 -4.91
C VAL A 37 -8.85 -9.77 -5.68
N PHE A 38 -7.91 -10.49 -5.06
CA PHE A 38 -7.28 -11.64 -5.71
C PHE A 38 -8.27 -12.80 -5.92
N ALA A 39 -9.16 -13.07 -4.96
CA ALA A 39 -10.24 -14.04 -5.11
C ALA A 39 -11.18 -13.68 -6.27
N LEU A 40 -11.47 -12.39 -6.48
CA LEU A 40 -12.23 -11.92 -7.64
C LEU A 40 -11.49 -12.24 -8.96
N VAL A 41 -10.18 -11.98 -9.04
CA VAL A 41 -9.37 -12.29 -10.22
C VAL A 41 -9.43 -13.79 -10.52
N LEU A 42 -9.27 -14.65 -9.52
CA LEU A 42 -9.38 -16.10 -9.66
C LEU A 42 -10.77 -16.53 -10.15
N THR A 43 -11.82 -15.92 -9.60
CA THR A 43 -13.20 -16.21 -10.00
C THR A 43 -13.44 -15.85 -11.47
N VAL A 44 -13.01 -14.67 -11.90
CA VAL A 44 -13.18 -14.19 -13.29
C VAL A 44 -12.33 -15.00 -14.27
N THR A 45 -11.15 -15.44 -13.86
CA THR A 45 -10.23 -16.20 -14.72
C THR A 45 -10.53 -17.71 -14.75
N GLY A 46 -11.53 -18.15 -13.99
CA GLY A 46 -12.03 -19.53 -14.00
C GLY A 46 -11.13 -20.50 -13.24
N PHE A 47 -10.46 -20.04 -12.18
CA PHE A 47 -9.67 -20.89 -11.30
C PHE A 47 -10.52 -22.08 -10.81
N ARG A 48 -9.95 -23.29 -10.89
CA ARG A 48 -10.60 -24.50 -10.40
C ARG A 48 -9.89 -24.98 -9.16
N SER A 49 -10.60 -25.16 -8.05
CA SER A 49 -10.01 -25.78 -6.87
C SER A 49 -9.65 -27.23 -7.17
N SER A 50 -8.52 -27.68 -6.64
CA SER A 50 -8.02 -29.05 -6.76
C SER A 50 -7.58 -29.51 -5.37
N ASP A 51 -7.84 -30.77 -5.04
CA ASP A 51 -7.49 -31.38 -3.76
C ASP A 51 -6.53 -32.56 -3.97
N ALA A 52 -5.95 -33.09 -2.90
CA ALA A 52 -4.90 -34.11 -2.96
C ALA A 52 -5.30 -35.39 -3.73
N ASP A 53 -6.58 -35.76 -3.69
CA ASP A 53 -7.10 -36.95 -4.37
C ASP A 53 -7.57 -36.67 -5.81
N HIS A 54 -7.72 -35.39 -6.19
CA HIS A 54 -8.29 -34.98 -7.48
C HIS A 54 -7.52 -33.79 -8.06
N GLU A 55 -6.55 -34.10 -8.92
CA GLU A 55 -5.81 -33.11 -9.69
C GLU A 55 -6.68 -32.55 -10.83
N VAL A 56 -6.87 -31.23 -10.85
CA VAL A 56 -7.66 -30.54 -11.89
C VAL A 56 -6.74 -29.72 -12.78
N ALA A 57 -6.80 -29.96 -14.09
CA ALA A 57 -6.11 -29.14 -15.08
C ALA A 57 -6.65 -27.70 -15.05
N GLN A 58 -5.78 -26.75 -14.73
CA GLN A 58 -6.10 -25.33 -14.68
C GLN A 58 -6.26 -24.76 -16.09
N PRO A 59 -7.31 -23.96 -16.35
CA PRO A 59 -7.40 -23.20 -17.59
C PRO A 59 -6.19 -22.28 -17.76
N ALA A 60 -5.70 -22.11 -19.00
CA ALA A 60 -4.61 -21.17 -19.27
C ALA A 60 -4.92 -19.73 -18.78
N ALA A 61 -6.19 -19.32 -18.90
CA ALA A 61 -6.67 -18.05 -18.38
C ALA A 61 -6.49 -17.89 -16.85
N ALA A 62 -6.66 -18.96 -16.07
CA ALA A 62 -6.46 -18.95 -14.62
C ALA A 62 -4.98 -18.73 -14.26
N LEU A 63 -4.07 -19.41 -14.97
CA LEU A 63 -2.63 -19.23 -14.80
C LEU A 63 -2.20 -17.80 -15.16
N THR A 64 -2.67 -17.27 -16.29
CA THR A 64 -2.44 -15.87 -16.67
C THR A 64 -3.03 -14.92 -15.63
N GLY A 65 -4.22 -15.21 -15.11
CA GLY A 65 -4.88 -14.46 -14.04
C GLY A 65 -4.04 -14.35 -12.77
N ILE A 66 -3.45 -15.46 -12.32
CA ILE A 66 -2.55 -15.50 -11.17
C ILE A 66 -1.31 -14.64 -11.42
N THR A 67 -0.61 -14.84 -12.53
CA THR A 67 0.61 -14.09 -12.85
C THR A 67 0.33 -12.59 -12.98
N ALA A 68 -0.75 -12.24 -13.70
CA ALA A 68 -1.18 -10.86 -13.87
C ALA A 68 -1.61 -10.25 -12.54
N GLY A 69 -2.38 -10.96 -11.72
CA GLY A 69 -2.81 -10.50 -10.39
C GLY A 69 -1.61 -10.23 -9.47
N MET A 70 -0.64 -11.15 -9.41
CA MET A 70 0.56 -11.00 -8.57
C MET A 70 1.53 -9.91 -9.06
N SER A 71 1.43 -9.51 -10.33
CA SER A 71 2.34 -8.52 -10.93
C SER A 71 1.69 -7.14 -11.07
N LEU A 72 0.52 -7.07 -11.72
CA LEU A 72 -0.19 -5.84 -12.01
C LEU A 72 -0.81 -5.24 -10.75
N LEU A 73 -1.39 -6.03 -9.85
CA LEU A 73 -2.03 -5.48 -8.65
C LEU A 73 -1.01 -4.74 -7.75
N PRO A 74 0.15 -5.33 -7.37
CA PRO A 74 1.17 -4.61 -6.63
C PRO A 74 1.76 -3.43 -7.41
N ALA A 75 1.97 -3.58 -8.71
CA ALA A 75 2.50 -2.50 -9.55
C ALA A 75 1.57 -1.28 -9.58
N LEU A 76 0.25 -1.50 -9.71
CA LEU A 76 -0.75 -0.42 -9.69
C LEU A 76 -0.82 0.26 -8.32
N LEU A 77 -0.77 -0.51 -7.23
CA LEU A 77 -0.72 0.04 -5.86
C LEU A 77 0.54 0.89 -5.64
N ALA A 78 1.70 0.41 -6.10
CA ALA A 78 2.95 1.15 -6.04
C ALA A 78 2.90 2.42 -6.90
N ALA A 79 2.36 2.34 -8.11
CA ALA A 79 2.19 3.49 -8.99
C ALA A 79 1.25 4.54 -8.38
N ALA A 80 0.15 4.12 -7.75
CA ALA A 80 -0.75 5.01 -7.03
C ALA A 80 -0.06 5.69 -5.83
N SER A 81 0.76 4.95 -5.08
CA SER A 81 1.58 5.49 -3.99
C SER A 81 2.57 6.54 -4.49
N LEU A 82 3.30 6.24 -5.57
CA LEU A 82 4.23 7.18 -6.21
C LEU A 82 3.51 8.42 -6.75
N TRP A 83 2.32 8.25 -7.34
CA TRP A 83 1.52 9.37 -7.83
C TRP A 83 1.08 10.29 -6.69
N LEU A 84 0.64 9.74 -5.56
CA LEU A 84 0.28 10.51 -4.37
C LEU A 84 1.49 11.26 -3.81
N LEU A 85 2.65 10.60 -3.73
CA LEU A 85 3.89 11.22 -3.28
C LEU A 85 4.36 12.31 -4.24
N HIS A 86 4.19 12.12 -5.55
CA HIS A 86 4.53 13.12 -6.56
C HIS A 86 3.67 14.39 -6.45
N ARG A 87 2.46 14.29 -5.87
CA ARG A 87 1.59 15.43 -5.59
C ARG A 87 1.90 16.11 -4.26
N TYR A 88 2.64 15.47 -3.37
CA TYR A 88 3.04 16.04 -2.10
C TYR A 88 4.05 17.17 -2.32
N ARG A 89 3.79 18.34 -1.72
CA ARG A 89 4.69 19.49 -1.75
C ARG A 89 4.99 19.89 -0.31
N GLU A 90 6.26 20.03 0.01
CA GLU A 90 6.69 20.60 1.28
C GLU A 90 6.74 22.13 1.14
N ASP A 91 6.18 22.86 2.10
CA ASP A 91 6.22 24.32 2.13
C ASP A 91 7.62 24.75 2.60
N PRO A 92 8.38 25.61 1.88
CA PRO A 92 9.74 25.99 2.25
C PRO A 92 9.87 26.59 3.66
N ALA A 93 8.78 27.10 4.23
CA ALA A 93 8.73 27.63 5.59
C ALA A 93 8.89 26.55 6.69
N ASP A 94 8.74 25.27 6.36
CA ASP A 94 8.93 24.14 7.29
C ASP A 94 10.38 23.59 7.29
N ALA A 95 11.31 24.21 6.54
CA ALA A 95 12.72 23.86 6.59
C ALA A 95 13.34 24.29 7.94
N PRO A 96 13.96 23.37 8.71
CA PRO A 96 14.52 23.71 10.01
C PRO A 96 15.62 24.79 9.86
N GLU A 97 15.54 25.84 10.68
CA GLU A 97 16.46 27.00 10.73
C GLU A 97 17.96 26.62 10.86
N ASP A 98 18.27 25.37 11.21
CA ASP A 98 19.64 24.87 11.39
C ASP A 98 20.50 24.89 10.11
N ALA A 99 19.91 24.99 8.92
CA ALA A 99 20.68 25.16 7.68
C ALA A 99 21.36 26.54 7.56
N THR A 100 20.94 27.54 8.33
CA THR A 100 21.46 28.92 8.26
C THR A 100 22.63 29.16 9.23
N ARG A 101 22.89 28.27 10.20
CA ARG A 101 23.98 28.42 11.18
C ARG A 101 25.32 27.78 10.78
N ALA A 102 25.38 27.09 9.65
CA ALA A 102 26.56 26.35 9.18
C ALA A 102 27.22 26.96 7.92
N ALA A 103 26.82 28.16 7.50
CA ALA A 103 27.47 28.96 6.44
C ALA A 103 28.09 30.22 7.04
#